data_AF-A0A2T2WB99-F1
#
_entry.id   AF-A0A2T2WB99-F1
#
_cell.length_a   1.000
_cell.length_b   1.000
_cell.length_c   1.000
_cell.angle_alpha   90.00
_cell.angle_beta   90.00
_cell.angle_gamma   90.00
#
_symmetry.space_group_name_H-M   'P 1'
#
loop_
_entity.id
_entity.type
_entity.pdbx_description
1 polymer ?
#
loop_
_entity_poly.entity_id
_entity_poly.type
_entity_poly.pdbx_seq_one_letter_code
_entity_poly.pdbx_strand_id
1 'polypeptide(L)'
;MQAIGTELVTSDVEGFCNAVLEQASWQQGQPLIIDGIRHVGVLKTLQKLVDPMKLYLIFIAIDEFVQATRLIERGASELLVLQALKLDVTEQQVDTHLKDIADFVVDGSRSLEEVSQDITNWLQSQCVRN
;
A
#
# COMPACT_ATOMS: atom_id res chain seq x y z
N MET A 1 2.06 14.71 10.30
CA MET A 1 2.65 14.81 8.94
C MET A 1 1.74 14.12 7.93
N GLN A 2 0.51 14.60 7.72
CA GLN A 2 -0.42 13.96 6.76
C GLN A 2 -1.06 14.98 5.80
N ALA A 3 -1.19 16.24 6.21
CA ALA A 3 -1.73 17.29 5.34
C ALA A 3 -0.86 17.59 4.10
N ILE A 4 0.47 17.52 4.22
CA ILE A 4 1.39 17.96 3.15
C ILE A 4 1.49 16.94 2.00
N GLY A 5 1.38 15.64 2.29
CA GLY A 5 1.45 14.60 1.25
C GLY A 5 0.24 14.61 0.32
N THR A 6 -0.96 14.86 0.86
CA THR A 6 -2.21 14.89 0.10
C THR A 6 -2.32 16.13 -0.80
N GLU A 7 -1.81 17.29 -0.37
CA GLU A 7 -1.76 18.52 -1.20
C GLU A 7 -0.74 18.46 -2.35
N LEU A 8 0.39 17.76 -2.16
CA LEU A 8 1.40 17.61 -3.22
C LEU A 8 0.95 16.65 -4.32
N VAL A 9 0.32 15.53 -3.95
CA VAL A 9 -0.23 14.56 -4.93
C VAL A 9 -1.36 15.19 -5.75
N THR A 10 -2.09 16.18 -5.23
CA THR A 10 -3.20 16.79 -5.97
C THR A 10 -2.77 17.88 -6.97
N SER A 11 -1.55 18.41 -6.88
CA SER A 11 -1.05 19.48 -7.76
C SER A 11 0.03 19.01 -8.76
N ASP A 12 0.90 18.07 -8.41
CA ASP A 12 1.92 17.49 -9.30
C ASP A 12 2.32 16.06 -8.91
N VAL A 13 1.51 15.07 -9.30
CA VAL A 13 1.78 13.64 -9.05
C VAL A 13 3.09 13.20 -9.70
N GLU A 14 3.40 13.70 -10.88
CA GLU A 14 4.55 13.26 -11.67
C GLU A 14 5.86 13.77 -11.08
N GLY A 15 5.92 15.05 -10.70
CA GLY A 15 7.06 15.62 -9.98
C GLY A 15 7.30 14.91 -8.64
N PHE A 16 6.23 14.56 -7.92
CA PHE A 16 6.34 13.77 -6.69
C PHE A 16 6.94 12.38 -6.96
N CYS A 17 6.45 11.65 -7.97
CA CYS A 17 6.97 10.32 -8.30
C CYS A 17 8.45 10.37 -8.73
N ASN A 18 8.83 11.36 -9.54
CA ASN A 18 10.22 11.55 -9.94
C ASN A 18 11.12 11.86 -8.74
N ALA A 19 10.69 12.73 -7.83
CA ALA A 19 11.46 13.03 -6.61
C ALA A 19 11.69 11.79 -5.74
N VAL A 20 10.71 10.89 -5.63
CA VAL A 20 10.86 9.62 -4.90
C VAL A 20 11.89 8.70 -5.57
N LEU A 21 11.84 8.58 -6.91
CA LEU A 21 12.81 7.77 -7.66
C LEU A 21 14.24 8.36 -7.56
N GLU A 22 14.38 9.68 -7.65
CA GLU A 22 15.66 10.38 -7.50
C GLU A 22 16.21 10.25 -6.08
N GLN A 23 15.37 10.38 -5.06
CA GLN A 23 15.77 10.19 -3.66
C GLN A 23 16.31 8.79 -3.42
N ALA A 24 15.71 7.78 -4.06
CA ALA A 24 16.19 6.41 -4.01
C ALA A 24 17.45 6.17 -4.86
N SER A 25 17.92 7.19 -5.60
CA SER A 25 18.98 7.06 -6.62
C SER A 25 18.71 5.91 -7.59
N TRP A 26 17.43 5.68 -7.90
CA TRP A 26 17.01 4.55 -8.68
C TRP A 26 17.48 4.68 -10.12
N GLN A 27 17.94 3.57 -10.69
CA GLN A 27 18.32 3.47 -12.10
C GLN A 27 17.58 2.32 -12.76
N GLN A 28 17.27 2.49 -14.04
CA GLN A 28 16.61 1.45 -14.84
C GLN A 28 17.42 0.14 -14.78
N GLY A 29 16.74 -0.95 -14.47
CA GLY A 29 17.31 -2.29 -14.26
C GLY A 29 17.58 -2.64 -12.80
N GLN A 30 17.50 -1.69 -11.86
CA GLN A 30 17.63 -1.96 -10.43
C GLN A 30 16.26 -2.21 -9.79
N PRO A 31 16.14 -3.20 -8.87
CA PRO A 31 14.91 -3.36 -8.10
C PRO A 31 14.75 -2.20 -7.11
N LEU A 32 13.50 -1.75 -6.92
CA LEU A 32 13.14 -0.74 -5.94
C LEU A 32 11.88 -1.18 -5.21
N ILE A 33 11.89 -1.00 -3.89
CA ILE A 33 10.71 -1.19 -3.04
C ILE A 33 10.25 0.19 -2.59
N ILE A 34 8.99 0.52 -2.89
CA ILE A 34 8.34 1.75 -2.44
C ILE A 34 7.28 1.34 -1.42
N ASP A 35 7.46 1.79 -0.17
CA ASP A 35 6.48 1.58 0.89
C ASP A 35 5.50 2.77 0.97
N GLY A 36 4.24 2.48 1.32
CA GLY A 36 3.25 3.49 1.63
C GLY A 36 2.56 4.14 0.42
N ILE A 37 2.38 3.42 -0.69
CA ILE A 37 1.52 3.89 -1.79
C ILE A 37 0.07 3.93 -1.30
N ARG A 38 -0.49 5.15 -1.22
CA ARG A 38 -1.86 5.40 -0.73
C ARG A 38 -2.78 6.00 -1.77
N HIS A 39 -2.27 6.28 -2.98
CA HIS A 39 -3.03 6.96 -4.01
C HIS A 39 -2.96 6.22 -5.36
N VAL A 40 -4.10 5.95 -6.00
CA VAL A 40 -4.15 5.20 -7.28
C VAL A 40 -3.46 5.98 -8.40
N GLY A 41 -3.56 7.31 -8.38
CA GLY A 41 -2.83 8.18 -9.30
C GLY A 41 -1.31 8.01 -9.22
N VAL A 42 -0.75 7.82 -8.02
CA VAL A 42 0.69 7.61 -7.83
C VAL A 42 1.12 6.28 -8.44
N LEU A 43 0.36 5.21 -8.20
CA LEU A 43 0.62 3.90 -8.81
C LEU A 43 0.66 3.97 -10.34
N LYS A 44 -0.37 4.58 -10.95
CA LYS A 44 -0.46 4.72 -12.41
C LYS A 44 0.67 5.56 -13.00
N THR A 45 1.07 6.62 -12.30
CA THR A 45 2.19 7.47 -12.73
C THR A 45 3.51 6.73 -12.63
N LEU A 46 3.79 6.05 -11.50
CA LEU A 46 4.98 5.22 -11.35
C LEU A 46 5.05 4.14 -12.43
N GLN A 47 3.94 3.47 -12.74
CA GLN A 47 3.89 2.44 -13.78
C GLN A 47 4.32 2.98 -15.16
N LYS A 48 3.98 4.23 -15.48
CA LYS A 48 4.44 4.88 -16.72
C LYS A 48 5.91 5.26 -16.68
N LEU A 49 6.39 5.78 -15.54
CA LEU A 49 7.76 6.25 -15.39
C LEU A 49 8.79 5.11 -15.41
N VAL A 50 8.41 3.93 -14.92
CA VAL A 50 9.32 2.77 -14.87
C VAL A 50 9.24 1.88 -16.11
N ASP A 51 8.34 2.14 -17.06
CA ASP A 51 8.23 1.37 -18.31
C ASP A 51 9.59 1.32 -19.06
N PRO A 52 10.03 0.16 -19.59
CA PRO A 52 9.32 -1.12 -19.71
C PRO A 52 9.49 -2.07 -18.51
N MET A 53 9.99 -1.60 -17.37
CA MET A 53 10.08 -2.44 -16.17
C MET A 53 8.70 -2.72 -15.58
N LYS A 54 8.53 -3.94 -15.05
CA LYS A 54 7.30 -4.32 -14.37
C LYS A 54 7.26 -3.69 -12.98
N LEU A 55 6.17 -3.00 -12.68
CA LEU A 55 5.79 -2.56 -11.35
C LEU A 55 4.78 -3.56 -10.79
N TYR A 56 4.96 -3.98 -9.54
CA TYR A 56 4.02 -4.82 -8.83
C TYR A 56 3.50 -4.11 -7.57
N LEU A 57 2.18 -4.09 -7.39
CA LEU A 57 1.53 -3.63 -6.16
C LEU A 57 1.21 -4.81 -5.26
N ILE A 58 1.86 -4.85 -4.09
CA ILE A 58 1.54 -5.81 -3.03
C ILE A 58 0.76 -5.07 -1.94
N PHE A 59 -0.47 -5.52 -1.68
CA PHE A 59 -1.32 -4.93 -0.66
C PHE A 59 -1.38 -5.84 0.58
N ILE A 60 -1.00 -5.28 1.74
CA ILE A 60 -1.10 -5.98 3.02
C ILE A 60 -2.47 -5.64 3.62
N ALA A 61 -3.42 -6.56 3.48
CA ALA A 61 -4.74 -6.41 4.06
C ALA A 61 -4.72 -6.90 5.51
N ILE A 62 -5.13 -6.04 6.44
CA ILE A 62 -5.48 -6.47 7.79
C ILE A 62 -7.00 -6.49 7.82
N ASP A 63 -7.59 -7.64 8.14
CA ASP A 63 -9.04 -7.71 8.30
C ASP A 63 -9.47 -6.78 9.45
N GLU A 64 -10.18 -5.71 9.09
CA GLU A 64 -10.68 -4.69 10.01
C GLU A 64 -11.60 -5.28 11.08
N PHE A 65 -12.29 -6.38 10.76
CA PHE A 65 -13.13 -7.07 11.71
C PHE A 65 -12.28 -7.72 12.83
N VAL A 66 -11.08 -8.21 12.50
CA VAL A 66 -10.13 -8.79 13.47
C VAL A 66 -9.54 -7.69 14.36
N GLN A 67 -9.29 -6.48 13.83
CA GLN A 67 -8.83 -5.35 14.64
C GLN A 67 -9.90 -4.85 15.62
N ALA A 68 -11.14 -4.66 15.14
CA ALA A 68 -12.26 -4.24 15.97
C ALA A 68 -12.55 -5.26 17.09
N THR A 69 -12.53 -6.55 16.77
CA THR A 69 -12.74 -7.63 17.75
C THR A 69 -11.64 -7.63 18.82
N ARG A 70 -10.37 -7.47 18.45
CA ARG A 70 -9.24 -7.38 19.40
C ARG A 70 -9.30 -6.14 20.31
N LEU A 71 -9.86 -5.02 19.83
CA LEU A 71 -10.07 -3.82 20.63
C LEU A 71 -11.19 -4.00 21.66
N ILE A 72 -12.29 -4.65 21.26
CA ILE A 72 -13.39 -5.01 22.16
C ILE A 72 -12.91 -5.97 23.25
N GLU A 73 -12.14 -7.01 22.88
CA GLU A 73 -11.58 -7.99 23.83
C GLU A 73 -10.60 -7.35 24.85
N ARG A 74 -9.97 -6.23 24.50
CA ARG A 74 -9.09 -5.45 25.39
C ARG A 74 -9.83 -4.40 26.23
N GLY A 75 -11.16 -4.41 26.21
CA GLY A 75 -12.00 -3.53 27.04
C GLY A 75 -12.26 -2.14 26.46
N ALA A 76 -12.05 -1.96 25.15
CA ALA A 76 -12.44 -0.71 24.50
C ALA A 76 -13.98 -0.59 24.46
N SER A 77 -14.50 0.58 24.86
CA SER A 77 -15.93 0.87 24.77
C SER A 77 -16.41 0.77 23.32
N GLU A 78 -17.59 0.20 23.12
CA GLU A 78 -18.25 0.03 21.81
C GLU A 78 -18.32 1.34 21.00
N LEU A 79 -18.49 2.48 21.68
CA LEU A 79 -18.46 3.82 21.08
C LEU A 79 -17.10 4.19 20.46
N LEU A 80 -16.00 3.75 21.07
CA LEU A 80 -14.62 4.00 20.64
C LEU A 80 -14.30 3.16 19.40
N VAL A 81 -14.80 1.92 19.36
CA VAL A 81 -14.70 1.02 18.20
C VAL A 81 -15.48 1.56 17.02
N LEU A 82 -16.71 2.03 17.24
CA LEU A 82 -17.53 2.66 16.20
C LEU A 82 -16.90 3.97 15.67
N GLN A 83 -16.22 4.74 16.52
CA GLN A 83 -15.48 5.93 16.08
C GLN A 83 -14.24 5.57 15.27
N ALA A 84 -13.47 4.56 15.68
CA ALA A 84 -12.32 4.07 14.92
C ALA A 84 -12.74 3.58 13.52
N LEU A 85 -13.81 2.76 13.46
CA LEU A 85 -14.37 2.30 12.20
C LEU A 85 -14.88 3.46 11.32
N LYS A 86 -15.51 4.49 11.91
CA LYS A 86 -15.98 5.67 11.14
C LYS A 86 -14.84 6.52 10.61
N LEU A 87 -13.79 6.75 11.40
CA LEU A 87 -12.60 7.49 10.98
C LEU A 87 -11.88 6.76 9.84
N ASP A 88 -11.71 5.44 9.97
CA ASP A 88 -11.18 4.59 8.90
C ASP A 88 -12.04 4.68 7.65
N VAL A 89 -13.38 4.63 7.74
CA VAL A 89 -14.27 4.77 6.57
C VAL A 89 -14.12 6.14 5.89
N THR A 90 -13.97 7.24 6.65
CA THR A 90 -13.78 8.57 6.05
C THR A 90 -12.40 8.77 5.41
N GLU A 91 -11.33 8.18 5.96
CA GLU A 91 -10.00 8.20 5.33
C GLU A 91 -9.90 7.22 4.16
N GLN A 92 -10.58 6.07 4.25
CA GLN A 92 -10.63 5.05 3.22
C GLN A 92 -11.42 5.51 1.99
N GLN A 93 -12.51 6.25 2.16
CA GLN A 93 -13.38 6.64 1.04
C GLN A 93 -12.67 7.51 -0.02
N VAL A 94 -11.52 8.10 0.27
CA VAL A 94 -10.85 8.99 -0.67
C VAL A 94 -10.01 8.24 -1.72
N ASP A 95 -9.56 6.98 -1.48
CA ASP A 95 -8.75 6.27 -2.52
C ASP A 95 -8.59 4.73 -2.38
N THR A 96 -9.56 4.02 -1.79
CA THR A 96 -9.46 2.58 -1.42
C THR A 96 -9.50 1.55 -2.56
N HIS A 97 -9.38 1.93 -3.83
CA HIS A 97 -9.35 0.93 -4.92
C HIS A 97 -7.99 0.23 -5.07
N LEU A 98 -6.97 0.61 -4.27
CA LEU A 98 -5.64 -0.02 -4.33
C LEU A 98 -5.68 -1.53 -4.06
N LYS A 99 -6.54 -1.98 -3.14
CA LYS A 99 -6.71 -3.42 -2.85
C LYS A 99 -7.25 -4.18 -4.07
N ASP A 100 -8.17 -3.57 -4.82
CA ASP A 100 -8.83 -4.19 -5.97
C ASP A 100 -7.91 -4.29 -7.20
N ILE A 101 -6.93 -3.39 -7.29
CA ILE A 101 -5.95 -3.34 -8.39
C ILE A 101 -4.57 -3.90 -8.00
N ALA A 102 -4.44 -4.46 -6.80
CA ALA A 102 -3.19 -5.07 -6.35
C ALA A 102 -2.91 -6.36 -7.11
N ASP A 103 -1.64 -6.55 -7.49
CA ASP A 103 -1.17 -7.78 -8.13
C ASP A 103 -1.12 -8.95 -7.13
N PHE A 104 -0.92 -8.63 -5.85
CA PHE A 104 -0.91 -9.59 -4.76
C PHE A 104 -1.47 -8.99 -3.48
N VAL A 105 -2.35 -9.72 -2.81
CA VAL A 105 -2.91 -9.32 -1.51
C VAL A 105 -2.51 -10.35 -0.47
N VAL A 106 -1.88 -9.90 0.61
CA VAL A 106 -1.48 -10.75 1.75
C VAL A 106 -2.25 -10.39 3.01
N ASP A 107 -2.55 -11.39 3.82
CA ASP A 107 -3.19 -11.19 5.12
C ASP A 107 -2.14 -10.83 6.18
N GLY A 108 -2.13 -9.55 6.56
CA GLY A 108 -1.26 -9.00 7.60
C GLY A 108 -1.63 -9.42 9.02
N SER A 109 -2.71 -10.19 9.22
CA SER A 109 -3.06 -10.76 10.53
C SER A 109 -2.24 -11.99 10.89
N ARG A 110 -1.54 -12.59 9.90
CA ARG A 110 -0.65 -13.75 10.03
C ARG A 110 0.73 -13.35 10.56
N SER A 111 1.57 -14.33 10.87
CA SER A 111 2.91 -14.05 11.39
C SER A 111 3.80 -13.38 10.33
N LEU A 112 4.76 -12.55 10.78
CA LEU A 112 5.70 -11.86 9.89
C LEU A 112 6.46 -12.83 8.98
N GLU A 113 6.85 -13.99 9.52
CA GLU A 113 7.58 -15.03 8.79
C GLU A 113 6.73 -15.61 7.65
N GLU A 114 5.48 -15.93 7.92
CA GLU A 114 4.54 -16.43 6.90
C GLU A 114 4.30 -15.40 5.79
N VAL A 115 4.00 -14.16 6.16
CA VAL A 115 3.72 -13.09 5.19
C VAL A 115 4.95 -12.81 4.33
N SER A 116 6.13 -12.74 4.95
CA SER A 116 7.39 -12.51 4.22
C SER A 116 7.70 -13.65 3.24
N GLN A 117 7.43 -14.89 3.65
CA GLN A 117 7.63 -16.07 2.80
C GLN A 117 6.65 -16.07 1.63
N ASP A 118 5.37 -15.73 1.85
CA ASP A 118 4.36 -15.66 0.79
C ASP A 118 4.70 -14.58 -0.24
N ILE A 119 5.11 -13.39 0.21
CA ILE A 119 5.58 -12.31 -0.68
C ILE A 119 6.78 -12.77 -1.50
N THR A 120 7.78 -13.39 -0.86
CA THR A 120 9.01 -13.83 -1.54
C THR A 120 8.71 -14.92 -2.58
N ASN A 121 7.88 -15.90 -2.23
CA ASN A 121 7.47 -16.97 -3.13
C ASN A 121 6.72 -16.41 -4.34
N TRP A 122 5.82 -15.46 -4.11
CA TRP A 122 5.09 -14.80 -5.18
C TRP A 122 6.03 -14.03 -6.11
N LEU A 123 6.95 -13.22 -5.57
CA LEU A 123 7.94 -12.47 -6.36
C LEU A 123 8.81 -13.41 -7.23
N GLN A 124 9.27 -14.53 -6.67
CA GLN A 124 10.04 -15.52 -7.42
C GLN A 124 9.24 -16.11 -8.59
N SER A 125 7.94 -16.38 -8.39
CA SER A 125 7.08 -16.90 -9.46
C SER A 125 6.91 -15.93 -10.63
N GLN A 126 7.00 -14.62 -10.38
CA GLN A 126 6.90 -13.58 -11.41
C GLN A 126 8.22 -13.38 -12.17
N CYS A 127 9.37 -13.58 -11.52
CA CYS A 127 10.68 -13.49 -12.16
C CYS A 127 10.98 -14.66 -13.11
N VAL A 128 10.47 -15.87 -12.82
CA VAL A 128 10.73 -17.09 -13.62
C VAL A 128 9.92 -17.13 -14.92
N ARG A 129 8.88 -16.30 -15.06
CA ARG A 129 7.98 -16.25 -16.24
C ARG A 129 8.45 -15.34 -17.38
N ASN A 130 9.70 -14.86 -17.36
CA ASN A 130 10.30 -14.11 -18.47
C ASN A 130 11.23 -14.99 -19.31
#